data_AF-A0A6N9BGV0-F1
#
_entry.id   AF-A0A6N9BGV0-F1
#
_cell.length_a   1.000
_cell.length_b   1.000
_cell.length_c   1.000
_cell.angle_alpha   90.00
_cell.angle_beta   90.00
_cell.angle_gamma   90.00
#
_symmetry.space_group_name_H-M   'P 1'
#
loop_
_entity.id
_entity.type
_entity.pdbx_description
1 polymer ?
#
loop_
_entity_poly.entity_id
_entity_poly.type
_entity_poly.pdbx_seq_one_letter_code
_entity_poly.pdbx_strand_id
1 'polypeptide(L)'
;MRASRTFVRFAAALAFAGSMAVSGIAAAANSWGLPDEVEARFDAKVTDVLCVLSGDCPEDCGAGDRLLGLLQDDGTLVLPLKNAGPFTGPTADLIPFCNQRVTVDGLFTT
;
A
#
# COMPACT_ATOMS: atom_id res chain seq x y z
N MET A 1 63.00 -12.59 -24.61
CA MET A 1 62.22 -11.33 -24.59
C MET A 1 60.84 -11.60 -25.18
N ARG A 2 59.81 -10.87 -24.70
CA ARG A 2 58.38 -10.82 -25.12
C ARG A 2 57.36 -11.77 -24.46
N ALA A 3 57.09 -11.46 -23.18
CA ALA A 3 55.79 -11.09 -22.60
C ALA A 3 54.52 -11.93 -22.92
N SER A 4 54.19 -12.80 -21.96
CA SER A 4 52.89 -12.98 -21.28
C SER A 4 51.64 -12.42 -21.96
N ARG A 5 50.79 -13.32 -22.48
CA ARG A 5 49.43 -13.04 -23.01
C ARG A 5 48.32 -13.23 -21.98
N THR A 6 48.62 -13.13 -20.68
CA THR A 6 47.69 -13.58 -19.63
C THR A 6 46.89 -12.45 -18.96
N PHE A 7 46.98 -11.21 -19.44
CA PHE A 7 46.50 -10.04 -18.69
C PHE A 7 45.17 -9.41 -19.13
N VAL A 8 44.37 -10.06 -20.01
CA VAL A 8 43.12 -9.45 -20.52
C VAL A 8 41.94 -10.40 -20.36
N ARG A 9 41.59 -10.77 -19.13
CA ARG A 9 40.31 -11.47 -18.84
C ARG A 9 39.60 -11.01 -17.56
N PHE A 10 40.03 -9.93 -16.92
CA PHE A 10 39.52 -9.53 -15.59
C PHE A 10 38.69 -8.23 -15.56
N ALA A 11 38.16 -7.74 -16.70
CA ALA A 11 37.56 -6.39 -16.74
C ALA A 11 36.09 -6.31 -17.18
N ALA A 12 35.33 -7.41 -17.24
CA ALA A 12 34.00 -7.39 -17.88
C ALA A 12 32.83 -7.95 -17.04
N ALA A 13 32.93 -7.97 -15.70
CA ALA A 13 31.89 -8.55 -14.84
C ALA A 13 31.28 -7.58 -13.79
N LEU A 14 31.53 -6.28 -13.88
CA LEU A 14 31.14 -5.30 -12.83
C LEU A 14 30.09 -4.27 -13.27
N ALA A 15 29.44 -4.44 -14.42
CA ALA A 15 28.59 -3.40 -15.02
C ALA A 15 27.07 -3.67 -15.01
N PHE A 16 26.56 -4.62 -14.21
CA PHE A 16 25.13 -4.99 -14.23
C PHE A 16 24.40 -4.91 -12.87
N ALA A 17 24.85 -4.06 -11.94
CA ALA A 17 24.27 -3.98 -10.59
C ALA A 17 23.60 -2.63 -10.25
N GLY A 18 23.27 -1.79 -11.23
CA GLY A 18 22.94 -0.38 -10.96
C GLY A 18 21.53 0.13 -11.29
N SER A 19 20.62 -0.67 -11.83
CA SER A 19 19.47 -0.10 -12.57
C SER A 19 18.08 -0.56 -12.14
N MET A 20 17.82 -0.80 -10.84
CA MET A 20 16.46 -1.01 -10.34
C MET A 20 16.28 -0.48 -8.91
N ALA A 21 16.17 0.84 -8.76
CA ALA A 21 15.50 1.44 -7.59
C ALA A 21 15.21 2.94 -7.85
N VAL A 22 14.33 3.22 -8.80
CA VAL A 22 13.51 4.43 -8.70
C VAL A 22 12.10 3.94 -8.46
N SER A 23 11.83 3.50 -7.23
CA SER A 23 10.45 3.44 -6.75
C SER A 23 9.95 4.88 -6.79
N GLY A 24 9.03 5.17 -7.70
CA GLY A 24 8.43 6.50 -7.79
C GLY A 24 7.98 6.94 -6.41
N ILE A 25 8.28 8.19 -6.06
CA ILE A 25 7.68 8.87 -4.92
C ILE A 25 6.18 8.82 -5.17
N ALA A 26 5.49 7.88 -4.54
CA ALA A 26 4.05 7.79 -4.64
C ALA A 26 3.51 9.08 -4.00
N ALA A 27 2.92 9.92 -4.84
CA ALA A 27 2.30 11.17 -4.42
C ALA A 27 1.01 10.87 -3.66
N ALA A 28 0.58 11.78 -2.80
CA ALA A 28 -0.74 11.68 -2.18
C ALA A 28 -1.86 11.73 -3.24
N ALA A 29 -3.09 11.40 -2.83
CA ALA A 29 -4.24 11.44 -3.73
C ALA A 29 -4.45 12.85 -4.29
N ASN A 30 -4.91 12.96 -5.56
CA ASN A 30 -5.25 14.25 -6.15
C ASN A 30 -6.44 14.87 -5.42
N SER A 31 -6.40 16.19 -5.25
CA SER A 31 -7.46 16.92 -4.55
C SER A 31 -8.82 16.83 -5.25
N TRP A 32 -9.90 16.80 -4.45
CA TRP A 32 -11.28 16.79 -4.92
C TRP A 32 -12.00 18.13 -4.71
N GLY A 33 -11.34 19.09 -4.03
CA GLY A 33 -11.92 20.39 -3.72
C GLY A 33 -12.93 20.34 -2.58
N LEU A 34 -12.77 19.41 -1.64
CA LEU A 34 -13.62 19.29 -0.46
C LEU A 34 -13.30 20.40 0.56
N PRO A 35 -14.27 20.82 1.39
CA PRO A 35 -13.98 21.70 2.52
C PRO A 35 -12.93 21.07 3.45
N ASP A 36 -11.97 21.87 3.90
CA ASP A 36 -10.95 21.45 4.89
C ASP A 36 -10.22 20.14 4.52
N GLU A 37 -10.00 19.94 3.22
CA GLU A 37 -9.33 18.76 2.68
C GLU A 37 -7.84 18.73 3.08
N VAL A 38 -7.37 17.59 3.56
CA VAL A 38 -5.98 17.35 3.96
C VAL A 38 -5.48 16.06 3.32
N GLU A 39 -4.35 16.13 2.63
CA GLU A 39 -3.67 14.95 2.09
C GLU A 39 -3.34 13.96 3.20
N ALA A 40 -3.71 12.70 3.00
CA ALA A 40 -3.45 11.61 3.92
C ALA A 40 -2.52 10.60 3.26
N ARG A 41 -1.44 10.22 3.96
CA ARG A 41 -0.57 9.11 3.58
C ARG A 41 -0.07 8.38 4.82
N PHE A 42 -0.37 7.10 4.92
CA PHE A 42 -0.01 6.28 6.07
C PHE A 42 0.01 4.79 5.72
N ASP A 43 0.72 4.00 6.52
CA ASP A 43 0.69 2.54 6.40
C ASP A 43 -0.40 1.94 7.29
N ALA A 44 -1.12 0.96 6.79
CA ALA A 44 -2.14 0.26 7.54
C ALA A 44 -2.27 -1.21 7.10
N LYS A 45 -2.82 -2.05 7.99
CA LYS A 45 -3.29 -3.38 7.63
C LYS A 45 -4.72 -3.29 7.13
N VAL A 46 -5.00 -3.86 5.96
CA VAL A 46 -6.37 -4.06 5.50
C VAL A 46 -7.01 -5.18 6.31
N THR A 47 -8.17 -4.92 6.90
CA THR A 47 -8.86 -5.88 7.77
C THR A 47 -10.36 -5.72 7.70
N ASP A 48 -11.10 -6.74 8.11
CA ASP A 48 -12.53 -6.63 8.42
C ASP A 48 -12.73 -5.71 9.65
N VAL A 49 -13.64 -4.75 9.53
CA VAL A 49 -14.03 -3.85 10.62
C VAL A 49 -14.64 -4.61 11.78
N LEU A 50 -15.46 -5.63 11.53
CA LEU A 50 -16.13 -6.39 12.59
C LEU A 50 -15.13 -7.23 13.40
N CYS A 51 -14.10 -7.76 12.74
CA CYS A 51 -12.97 -8.42 13.40
C CYS A 51 -12.30 -7.51 14.44
N VAL A 52 -12.06 -6.24 14.08
CA VAL A 52 -11.46 -5.26 15.01
C VAL A 52 -12.39 -4.92 16.17
N LEU A 53 -13.68 -4.72 15.88
CA LEU A 53 -14.65 -4.25 16.88
C LEU A 53 -15.18 -5.34 17.81
N SER A 54 -15.22 -6.60 17.36
CA SER A 54 -15.88 -7.70 18.08
C SER A 54 -15.05 -8.96 18.24
N GLY A 55 -13.95 -9.10 17.50
CA GLY A 55 -13.16 -10.33 17.45
C GLY A 55 -13.74 -11.43 16.53
N ASP A 56 -14.87 -11.21 15.86
CA ASP A 56 -15.36 -12.09 14.80
C ASP A 56 -14.53 -11.89 13.53
N CYS A 57 -13.52 -12.74 13.36
CA CYS A 57 -12.52 -12.64 12.31
C CYS A 57 -12.64 -13.83 11.34
N PRO A 58 -13.58 -13.79 10.37
CA PRO A 58 -13.66 -14.82 9.34
C PRO A 58 -12.39 -14.84 8.46
N GLU A 59 -12.13 -15.99 7.85
CA GLU A 59 -11.08 -16.12 6.84
C GLU A 59 -11.31 -15.13 5.67
N ASP A 60 -10.22 -14.76 4.99
CA ASP A 60 -10.23 -13.84 3.84
C ASP A 60 -11.04 -12.54 4.07
N CYS A 61 -11.06 -12.05 5.31
CA CYS A 61 -11.83 -10.87 5.72
C CYS A 61 -13.33 -10.99 5.33
N GLY A 62 -13.85 -12.23 5.30
CA GLY A 62 -15.21 -12.54 4.88
C GLY A 62 -15.45 -12.46 3.37
N ALA A 63 -14.40 -12.66 2.55
CA ALA A 63 -14.48 -12.89 1.10
C ALA A 63 -15.28 -11.85 0.29
N GLY A 64 -15.35 -10.61 0.79
CA GLY A 64 -16.06 -9.49 0.15
C GLY A 64 -17.45 -9.20 0.73
N ASP A 65 -17.97 -10.04 1.64
CA ASP A 65 -19.26 -9.83 2.31
C ASP A 65 -19.17 -8.94 3.55
N ARG A 66 -17.96 -8.46 3.89
CA ARG A 66 -17.70 -7.60 5.06
C ARG A 66 -17.29 -6.18 4.63
N LEU A 67 -17.49 -5.25 5.56
CA LEU A 67 -16.92 -3.92 5.45
C LEU A 67 -15.44 -3.98 5.82
N LEU A 68 -14.58 -3.62 4.88
CA LEU A 68 -13.15 -3.56 5.13
C LEU A 68 -12.72 -2.16 5.56
N GLY A 69 -11.72 -2.11 6.44
CA GLY A 69 -11.10 -0.91 6.96
C GLY A 69 -9.58 -1.00 6.98
N LEU A 70 -8.96 0.08 7.45
CA LEU A 70 -7.52 0.27 7.48
C LEU A 70 -7.08 0.43 8.94
N LEU A 71 -6.46 -0.60 9.50
CA LEU A 71 -5.99 -0.60 10.88
C LEU A 71 -4.52 -0.18 10.94
N GLN A 72 -4.24 0.96 11.56
CA GLN A 72 -2.88 1.45 11.80
C GLN A 72 -2.23 0.71 12.98
N ASP A 73 -0.91 0.82 13.08
CA ASP A 73 -0.11 0.15 14.13
C ASP A 73 -0.44 0.67 15.55
N ASP A 74 -0.96 1.89 15.68
CA ASP A 74 -1.39 2.49 16.95
C ASP A 74 -2.82 2.07 17.38
N GLY A 75 -3.48 1.23 16.59
CA GLY A 75 -4.84 0.77 16.83
C GLY A 75 -5.93 1.67 16.24
N THR A 76 -5.57 2.77 15.57
CA THR A 76 -6.53 3.62 14.87
C THR A 76 -7.14 2.86 13.69
N LEU A 77 -8.47 2.69 13.71
CA LEU A 77 -9.24 2.12 12.61
C LEU A 77 -9.79 3.25 11.72
N VAL A 78 -9.28 3.35 10.49
CA VAL A 78 -9.78 4.29 9.49
C VAL A 78 -10.82 3.58 8.61
N LEU A 79 -11.99 4.21 8.48
CA LEU A 79 -13.06 3.77 7.59
C LEU A 79 -12.98 4.56 6.27
N PRO A 80 -12.43 3.98 5.19
CA PRO A 80 -12.34 4.66 3.92
C PRO A 80 -13.72 4.89 3.33
N LEU A 81 -13.92 6.02 2.65
CA LEU A 81 -15.11 6.34 1.90
C LEU A 81 -14.78 6.35 0.41
N LYS A 82 -15.62 5.70 -0.41
CA LYS A 82 -15.51 5.71 -1.87
C LYS A 82 -16.90 5.93 -2.48
N ASN A 83 -16.95 6.48 -3.70
CA ASN A 83 -18.19 6.70 -4.47
C ASN A 83 -19.25 7.57 -3.78
N ALA A 84 -18.88 8.37 -2.77
CA ALA A 84 -19.79 9.23 -2.01
C ALA A 84 -21.01 8.50 -1.39
N GLY A 85 -20.89 7.19 -1.16
CA GLY A 85 -21.95 6.37 -0.55
C GLY A 85 -21.47 5.71 0.75
N PRO A 86 -22.30 5.67 1.82
CA PRO A 86 -21.93 5.01 3.06
C PRO A 86 -21.84 3.49 2.83
N PHE A 87 -20.79 2.85 3.34
CA PHE A 87 -20.60 1.39 3.31
C PHE A 87 -20.51 0.77 1.90
N THR A 88 -20.27 1.57 0.86
CA THR A 88 -20.20 1.09 -0.52
C THR A 88 -18.89 1.47 -1.19
N GLY A 89 -18.18 0.52 -1.78
CA GLY A 89 -17.03 0.79 -2.65
C GLY A 89 -15.67 0.35 -2.10
N PRO A 90 -15.25 0.70 -0.87
CA PRO A 90 -13.90 0.39 -0.41
C PRO A 90 -13.60 -1.11 -0.35
N THR A 91 -14.58 -1.94 0.01
CA THR A 91 -14.39 -3.40 0.07
C THR A 91 -13.92 -3.98 -1.26
N ALA A 92 -14.46 -3.51 -2.40
CA ALA A 92 -14.08 -4.04 -3.71
C ALA A 92 -12.61 -3.75 -4.06
N ASP A 93 -12.09 -2.60 -3.63
CA ASP A 93 -10.70 -2.21 -3.86
C ASP A 93 -9.74 -2.86 -2.85
N LEU A 94 -10.22 -3.06 -1.62
CA LEU A 94 -9.40 -3.53 -0.50
C LEU A 94 -9.32 -5.06 -0.38
N ILE A 95 -10.34 -5.81 -0.85
CA ILE A 95 -10.38 -7.26 -0.70
C ILE A 95 -9.13 -8.00 -1.24
N PRO A 96 -8.47 -7.59 -2.35
CA PRO A 96 -7.25 -8.25 -2.81
C PRO A 96 -6.06 -8.11 -1.84
N PHE A 97 -6.17 -7.18 -0.89
CA PHE A 97 -5.14 -6.85 0.09
C PHE A 97 -5.52 -7.29 1.51
N CYS A 98 -6.59 -8.06 1.69
CA CYS A 98 -7.00 -8.55 3.02
C CYS A 98 -5.81 -9.13 3.81
N ASN A 99 -5.67 -8.70 5.08
CA ASN A 99 -4.58 -9.04 6.00
C ASN A 99 -3.16 -8.62 5.55
N GLN A 100 -3.04 -7.86 4.47
CA GLN A 100 -1.76 -7.33 4.01
C GLN A 100 -1.56 -5.91 4.56
N ARG A 101 -0.28 -5.55 4.77
CA ARG A 101 0.09 -4.15 4.97
C ARG A 101 0.13 -3.44 3.62
N VAL A 102 -0.48 -2.26 3.58
CA VAL A 102 -0.48 -1.39 2.40
C VAL A 102 -0.10 0.01 2.82
N THR A 103 0.54 0.75 1.92
CA THR A 103 0.63 2.20 2.02
C THR A 103 -0.62 2.79 1.39
N VAL A 104 -1.37 3.53 2.19
CA VAL A 104 -2.61 4.20 1.82
C VAL A 104 -2.27 5.63 1.44
N ASP A 105 -2.84 6.11 0.35
CA ASP A 105 -2.96 7.53 0.04
C ASP A 105 -4.43 7.91 -0.14
N GLY A 106 -4.76 9.14 0.24
CA GLY A 106 -6.13 9.62 0.27
C GLY A 106 -6.25 11.06 0.73
N LEU A 107 -7.47 11.43 1.09
CA LEU A 107 -7.83 12.75 1.59
C LEU A 107 -8.66 12.57 2.86
N PHE A 108 -8.34 13.33 3.90
CA PHE A 108 -9.25 13.59 5.01
C PHE A 108 -9.99 14.91 4.78
N THR A 109 -11.17 15.04 5.35
CA THR A 109 -12.03 16.23 5.30
C THR A 109 -12.92 16.22 6.54
N THR A 110 -13.42 17.38 6.96
CA THR A 110 -14.29 17.55 8.14
C THR A 110 -15.64 18.14 7.78
#